data_AF-A0A7X6SML6-F1
#
_entry.id   AF-A0A7X6SML6-F1
#
_cell.length_a   1.000
_cell.length_b   1.000
_cell.length_c   1.000
_cell.angle_alpha   90.00
_cell.angle_beta   90.00
_cell.angle_gamma   90.00
#
_symmetry.space_group_name_H-M   'P 1'
#
loop_
_entity.id
_entity.type
_entity.pdbx_description
1 polymer ?
#
loop_
_entity_poly.entity_id
_entity_poly.type
_entity_poly.pdbx_seq_one_letter_code
_entity_poly.pdbx_strand_id
1 'polypeptide(L)' 'KYTGTVTLLDSATQEYQYQMKECYPPIITESEFRAVQEEKKKRSNIVTDDDGTRRSSKKYSSKKK' A
#
# COMPACT_ATOMS: atom_id res chain seq x y z
N LYS A 1 -4.25 -5.89 8.17
CA LYS A 1 -4.57 -5.88 6.73
C LYS A 1 -5.74 -4.92 6.58
N TYR A 2 -5.64 -3.89 5.73
CA TYR A 2 -6.79 -3.06 5.41
C TYR A 2 -7.55 -3.78 4.32
N THR A 3 -8.69 -4.33 4.71
CA THR A 3 -9.73 -4.87 3.86
C THR A 3 -10.76 -3.76 3.76
N GLY A 4 -10.51 -2.86 2.83
CA GLY A 4 -11.37 -1.75 2.47
C GLY A 4 -11.22 -1.51 0.98
N THR A 5 -12.35 -1.62 0.27
CA THR A 5 -12.60 -1.37 -1.16
C THR A 5 -11.35 -1.26 -2.04
N VAL A 6 -10.87 -2.40 -2.53
CA VAL A 6 -9.86 -2.46 -3.60
C VAL A 6 -10.56 -2.26 -4.94
N THR A 7 -10.42 -1.08 -5.54
CA THR A 7 -10.85 -0.85 -6.93
C THR A 7 -9.78 -1.42 -7.86
N LEU A 8 -9.98 -2.65 -8.33
CA LEU A 8 -9.17 -3.23 -9.40
C LEU A 8 -9.76 -2.75 -10.74
N LEU A 9 -8.99 -1.96 -11.48
CA LEU A 9 -9.35 -1.56 -12.84
C LEU A 9 -8.95 -2.69 -13.80
N ASP A 10 -9.93 -3.29 -14.47
CA ASP A 10 -9.67 -4.26 -15.54
C ASP A 10 -9.18 -3.51 -16.79
N SER A 11 -7.97 -3.85 -17.25
CA SER A 11 -7.34 -3.24 -18.43
C SER A 11 -8.06 -3.57 -19.74
N ALA A 12 -8.98 -4.55 -19.74
CA ALA A 12 -9.68 -4.98 -20.95
C ALA A 12 -10.99 -4.23 -21.22
N THR A 13 -11.70 -3.75 -20.20
CA THR A 13 -13.09 -3.27 -20.39
C THR A 13 -13.40 -1.89 -19.79
N GLN A 14 -12.54 -1.29 -18.96
CA GLN A 14 -12.71 0.04 -18.32
C GLN A 14 -14.06 0.33 -17.61
N GLU A 15 -15.05 -0.59 -17.58
CA GLU A 15 -16.42 -0.27 -17.15
C GLU A 15 -17.03 -1.20 -16.09
N TYR A 16 -16.41 -2.31 -15.69
CA TYR A 16 -17.00 -3.19 -14.68
C TYR A 16 -16.32 -3.05 -13.30
N GLN A 17 -16.94 -2.24 -12.43
CA GLN A 17 -16.59 -2.15 -11.00
C GLN A 17 -17.21 -3.34 -10.26
N TYR A 18 -16.48 -4.45 -10.13
CA TYR A 18 -16.86 -5.50 -9.19
C TYR A 18 -16.69 -4.96 -7.76
N GLN A 19 -17.73 -4.32 -7.23
CA GLN A 19 -17.77 -3.85 -5.84
C GLN A 19 -17.87 -5.09 -4.95
N MET A 20 -16.74 -5.63 -4.51
CA MET A 20 -16.71 -6.59 -3.42
C MET A 20 -17.14 -5.82 -2.15
N LYS A 21 -18.45 -5.67 -1.93
CA LYS A 21 -18.99 -5.13 -0.69
C LYS A 21 -18.61 -6.11 0.42
N GLU A 22 -17.57 -5.76 1.16
CA GLU A 22 -17.08 -6.51 2.31
C GLU A 22 -18.22 -6.75 3.31
N CYS A 23 -18.35 -8.00 3.78
CA CYS A 23 -19.34 -8.42 4.77
C CYS A 23 -19.12 -7.80 6.16
N TYR A 24 -18.16 -6.89 6.33
CA TYR A 24 -17.77 -6.28 7.58
C TYR A 24 -17.48 -4.78 7.39
N PRO A 25 -17.85 -3.93 8.36
CA PRO A 25 -17.52 -2.52 8.32
C PRO A 25 -16.00 -2.31 8.42
N PRO A 26 -15.44 -1.30 7.74
CA PRO A 26 -14.01 -0.99 7.83
C PRO A 26 -13.63 -0.52 9.24
N ILE A 27 -12.53 -1.05 9.78
CA ILE A 27 -12.03 -0.70 11.13
C ILE A 27 -11.43 0.70 11.17
N ILE A 28 -10.79 1.12 10.08
CA ILE A 28 -10.15 2.43 9.91
C ILE A 28 -10.59 3.04 8.60
N THR A 29 -10.46 4.35 8.45
CA THR A 29 -10.76 5.01 7.18
C THR A 29 -9.69 4.72 6.14
N GLU A 30 -10.04 4.77 4.85
CA GLU A 30 -9.07 4.60 3.77
C GLU A 30 -7.96 5.66 3.83
N SER A 31 -8.33 6.89 4.22
CA SER A 31 -7.40 8.01 4.35
C SER A 31 -6.29 7.72 5.38
N GLU A 32 -6.66 7.19 6.54
CA GLU A 32 -5.72 6.81 7.59
C GLU A 32 -4.84 5.65 7.14
N PHE A 33 -5.41 4.66 6.45
CA PHE A 33 -4.63 3.56 5.91
C PHE A 33 -3.58 4.05 4.90
N ARG A 34 -3.96 4.92 3.96
CA ARG A 34 -3.04 5.48 2.96
C ARG A 34 -1.93 6.30 3.62
N ALA A 35 -2.27 7.17 4.57
CA ALA A 35 -1.29 7.97 5.32
C ALA A 35 -0.25 7.09 6.03
N VAL A 36 -0.70 6.03 6.72
CA VAL A 36 0.19 5.08 7.42
C VAL A 36 1.07 4.30 6.43
N GLN A 37 0.53 3.89 5.29
CA GLN A 37 1.30 3.17 4.27
C GLN A 37 2.41 4.04 3.67
N GLU A 38 2.14 5.32 3.43
CA GLU A 38 3.16 6.27 2.97
C GLU A 38 4.25 6.51 4.00
N GLU A 39 3.89 6.74 5.26
CA GLU A 39 4.86 6.91 6.35
C GLU A 39 5.71 5.64 6.53
N LYS A 40 5.07 4.46 6.48
CA LYS A 40 5.75 3.17 6.53
C LYS A 40 6.75 3.03 5.39
N LYS A 41 6.39 3.42 4.16
CA LYS A 41 7.32 3.40 3.02
C LYS A 41 8.53 4.30 3.27
N LYS A 42 8.31 5.55 3.72
CA LYS A 42 9.37 6.52 4.06
C LYS A 42 10.33 5.98 5.14
N ARG A 43 9.78 5.36 6.19
CA ARG A 43 10.56 4.77 7.28
C ARG A 43 11.24 3.46 6.89
N SER A 44 10.65 2.71 5.98
CA SER A 44 11.16 1.41 5.59
C SER A 44 12.57 1.52 5.01
N ASN A 45 13.34 0.46 5.24
CA ASN A 45 14.63 0.26 4.62
C ASN A 45 14.53 -0.76 3.46
N ILE A 46 13.34 -0.86 2.86
CA ILE A 46 13.04 -1.80 1.79
C ILE A 46 13.14 -1.05 0.47
N VAL A 47 13.92 -1.58 -0.47
CA VAL A 47 14.09 -1.08 -1.82
C VAL A 47 13.53 -2.14 -2.75
N THR A 48 12.61 -1.73 -3.63
CA THR A 48 12.10 -2.56 -4.71
C THR A 48 12.79 -2.10 -5.98
N ASP A 49 13.53 -3.02 -6.59
CA ASP A 49 14.31 -2.86 -7.81
C ASP A 49 13.81 -3.90 -8.83
N ASP A 50 14.36 -3.90 -10.04
CA ASP A 50 13.99 -4.89 -11.08
C ASP A 50 14.32 -6.34 -10.65
N ASP A 51 15.35 -6.52 -9.81
CA ASP A 51 15.72 -7.80 -9.20
C ASP A 51 14.85 -8.21 -8.00
N GLY A 52 13.83 -7.41 -7.66
CA GLY A 52 12.87 -7.67 -6.61
C GLY A 52 13.07 -6.82 -5.34
N THR A 53 12.58 -7.33 -4.22
CA THR A 53 12.48 -6.56 -2.97
C THR A 53 13.63 -6.92 -2.03
N ARG A 54 14.53 -5.96 -1.76
CA ARG A 54 15.70 -6.14 -0.89
C ARG A 54 15.76 -5.10 0.23
N ARG A 55 16.48 -5.43 1.30
CA ARG A 55 16.81 -4.44 2.35
C ARG A 55 18.00 -3.60 1.88
N SER A 56 17.88 -2.28 2.02
CA SER A 56 19.00 -1.38 1.73
C SER A 56 20.10 -1.57 2.77
N SER A 57 21.35 -1.39 2.34
CA SER A 57 22.51 -1.41 3.24
C SER A 57 22.55 -0.21 4.19
N LYS A 58 21.79 0.86 3.90
CA LYS A 58 21.77 2.08 4.70
C LYS A 58 20.75 1.96 5.84
N LYS A 59 21.25 2.01 7.07
CA LYS A 59 20.40 1.98 8.27
C LYS A 59 19.49 3.21 8.33
N TYR A 60 18.32 3.04 8.94
CA TYR A 60 17.38 4.13 9.16
C TYR A 60 17.99 5.30 9.96
N SER A 61 18.80 4.99 10.97
CA SER A 61 19.53 6.00 11.77
C SER A 61 20.54 6.82 10.96
N SER A 62 20.94 6.32 9.79
CA SER A 62 21.87 6.99 8.88
C SER A 62 21.17 7.80 7.78
N LYS A 63 19.83 7.83 7.75
CA LYS A 63 19.06 8.75 6.90
C LYS A 63 19.13 10.15 7.52
N LYS A 64 19.47 11.16 6.73
CA LYS A 64 19.46 12.56 7.20
C LYS A 64 18.01 12.93 7.55
N LYS A 65 17.82 13.58 8.71
CA LYS A 65 16.54 14.12 9.15
C LYS A 65 16.18 15.36 8.34
#